data_AF-I4YXA0-F1
#
_entry.id   AF-I4YXA0-F1
#
_cell.length_a   1.000
_cell.length_b   1.000
_cell.length_c   1.000
_cell.angle_alpha   90.00
_cell.angle_beta   90.00
_cell.angle_gamma   90.00
#
_symmetry.space_group_name_H-M   'P 1'
#
loop_
_entity.id
_entity.type
_entity.pdbx_description
1 polymer ?
#
loop_
_entity_poly.entity_id
_entity_poly.type
_entity_poly.pdbx_seq_one_letter_code
_entity_poly.pdbx_strand_id
1 'polypeptide(L)'
;MPVIAQRLGRHPSTIYREISRNWMHDEEPLYRGYFHVAADMQACARRQRLGKISRHPALAVHVIHCLKAAWSPEQIAGRLRVSGAPERISHETI
;
A
#
# COMPACT_ATOMS: atom_id res chain seq x y z
N MET A 1 -21.02 23.35 1.64
CA MET A 1 -20.49 22.17 2.35
C MET A 1 -21.01 21.93 3.79
N PRO A 2 -21.59 22.87 4.56
CA PRO A 2 -21.97 22.60 5.96
C PRO A 2 -23.13 21.61 6.11
N VAL A 3 -24.10 21.60 5.18
CA VAL A 3 -25.24 20.66 5.21
C VAL A 3 -24.79 19.20 5.11
N ILE A 4 -23.84 18.91 4.22
CA ILE A 4 -23.28 17.56 4.04
C ILE A 4 -22.49 17.14 5.30
N ALA A 5 -21.66 18.05 5.82
CA ALA A 5 -20.87 17.81 7.02
C ALA A 5 -21.77 17.50 8.24
N GLN A 6 -22.84 18.27 8.43
CA GLN A 6 -23.83 18.06 9.50
C GLN A 6 -24.54 16.72 9.37
N ARG A 7 -25.02 16.36 8.17
CA ARG A 7 -25.69 15.07 7.92
C ARG A 7 -24.78 13.87 8.21
N LEU A 8 -23.49 13.99 7.93
CA LEU A 8 -22.50 12.94 8.18
C LEU A 8 -21.94 12.95 9.61
N GLY A 9 -22.30 13.93 10.45
CA GLY A 9 -21.73 14.09 11.79
C GLY A 9 -20.22 14.35 11.78
N ARG A 10 -19.72 15.05 10.75
CA ARG A 10 -18.29 15.35 10.58
C ARG A 10 -18.03 16.85 10.58
N HIS A 11 -16.83 17.24 10.99
CA HIS A 11 -16.41 18.64 10.89
C HIS A 11 -16.28 19.06 9.41
N PRO A 12 -16.69 20.27 9.00
CA PRO A 12 -16.56 20.73 7.61
C PRO A 12 -15.13 20.64 7.06
N SER A 13 -14.12 20.90 7.89
CA SER A 13 -12.71 20.74 7.48
C SER A 13 -12.32 19.30 7.19
N THR A 14 -12.99 18.30 7.78
CA THR A 14 -12.78 16.89 7.45
C THR A 14 -13.21 16.61 6.02
N ILE A 15 -14.40 17.09 5.63
CA ILE A 15 -14.92 16.96 4.26
C ILE A 15 -14.01 17.70 3.27
N TYR A 16 -13.57 18.91 3.62
CA TYR A 16 -12.66 19.68 2.77
C TYR A 16 -11.32 18.96 2.54
N ARG A 17 -10.70 18.45 3.61
CA ARG A 17 -9.44 17.70 3.52
C ARG A 17 -9.59 16.39 2.75
N GLU A 18 -10.74 15.73 2.84
CA GLU A 18 -11.05 14.51 2.10
C GLU A 18 -11.14 14.80 0.59
N ILE A 19 -11.95 15.78 0.20
CA ILE A 19 -12.10 16.19 -1.20
C ILE A 19 -10.75 16.64 -1.77
N SER A 20 -10.03 17.50 -1.05
CA SER A 20 -8.73 18.01 -1.50
C SER A 20 -7.67 16.91 -1.68
N ARG A 21 -7.70 15.85 -0.86
CA ARG A 21 -6.72 14.77 -0.94
C ARG A 21 -7.00 13.80 -2.09
N ASN A 22 -8.27 13.57 -2.41
CA ASN A 22 -8.70 12.55 -3.36
C ASN A 22 -9.35 13.17 -4.63
N TRP A 23 -9.07 14.44 -4.93
CA TRP A 23 -9.53 15.09 -6.16
C TRP A 23 -8.68 14.65 -7.35
N MET A 24 -9.32 14.13 -8.39
CA MET A 24 -8.66 13.73 -9.63
C MET A 24 -8.57 14.93 -10.57
N HIS A 25 -7.34 15.27 -10.93
CA HIS A 25 -7.02 16.29 -11.92
C HIS A 25 -6.68 15.59 -13.23
N ASP A 26 -7.66 15.51 -14.11
CA ASP A 26 -7.48 14.99 -15.48
C ASP A 26 -7.72 16.11 -16.51
N GLU A 27 -7.13 16.00 -17.69
CA GLU A 27 -7.34 16.92 -18.81
C GLU A 27 -8.72 16.68 -19.45
N GLU A 28 -9.15 15.42 -19.52
CA GLU A 28 -10.48 15.04 -19.99
C GLU A 28 -11.53 15.35 -18.91
N PRO A 29 -12.52 16.22 -19.18
CA PRO A 29 -13.49 16.66 -18.18
C PRO A 29 -14.29 15.51 -17.55
N LEU A 30 -14.51 14.42 -18.28
CA LEU A 30 -15.23 13.22 -17.81
C LEU A 30 -14.51 12.51 -16.66
N TYR A 31 -13.18 12.65 -16.57
CA TYR A 31 -12.36 12.00 -15.54
C TYR A 31 -11.86 13.00 -14.49
N ARG A 32 -12.32 14.26 -14.52
CA ARG A 32 -11.97 15.27 -13.53
C ARG A 32 -13.03 15.34 -12.42
N GLY A 33 -12.64 15.08 -11.18
CA GLY A 33 -13.53 15.23 -10.03
C GLY A 33 -13.25 14.30 -8.87
N TYR A 34 -14.28 14.09 -8.05
CA TYR A 34 -14.23 13.18 -6.90
C TYR A 34 -14.89 11.85 -7.25
N PHE A 35 -14.11 10.77 -7.14
CA PHE A 35 -14.57 9.41 -7.39
C PHE A 35 -14.41 8.56 -6.12
N HIS A 36 -15.53 8.22 -5.48
CA HIS A 36 -15.54 7.55 -4.17
C HIS A 36 -14.81 6.19 -4.17
N VAL A 37 -14.96 5.39 -5.24
CA VAL A 37 -14.24 4.10 -5.39
C VAL A 37 -12.73 4.33 -5.44
N ALA A 38 -12.26 5.28 -6.25
CA ALA A 38 -10.84 5.61 -6.35
C ALA A 38 -10.30 6.17 -5.01
N ALA A 39 -11.07 7.02 -4.35
CA ALA A 39 -10.72 7.59 -3.04
C ALA A 39 -10.54 6.49 -1.97
N ASP A 40 -11.44 5.50 -1.92
CA ASP A 40 -11.33 4.38 -1.00
C ASP A 40 -10.15 3.46 -1.35
N MET A 41 -9.94 3.15 -2.64
CA MET A 41 -8.76 2.40 -3.09
C MET A 41 -7.46 3.09 -2.67
N GLN A 42 -7.37 4.41 -2.87
CA GLN A 42 -6.21 5.20 -2.42
C GLN A 42 -6.07 5.21 -0.89
N ALA A 43 -7.17 5.30 -0.14
CA ALA A 43 -7.14 5.22 1.32
C ALA A 43 -6.65 3.85 1.81
N CYS A 44 -7.12 2.78 1.18
CA CYS A 44 -6.65 1.41 1.41
C CYS A 44 -5.16 1.28 1.08
N ALA A 45 -4.71 1.74 -0.07
CA ALA A 45 -3.30 1.72 -0.46
C ALA A 45 -2.40 2.48 0.55
N ARG A 46 -2.84 3.64 1.04
CA ARG A 46 -2.11 4.39 2.10
C ARG A 46 -2.04 3.63 3.42
N ARG A 47 -3.10 2.88 3.77
CA ARG A 47 -3.15 2.04 4.99
C ARG A 47 -2.40 0.72 4.84
N GLN A 48 -2.24 0.22 3.62
CA GLN A 48 -1.49 -1.01 3.38
C GLN A 48 -0.05 -0.80 3.82
N ARG A 49 0.32 -1.46 4.93
CA ARG A 49 1.72 -1.70 5.25
C ARG A 49 2.25 -2.63 4.18
N LEU A 50 2.93 -2.06 3.18
CA LEU A 50 3.63 -2.84 2.17
C LEU A 50 4.42 -3.98 2.88
N GLY A 51 4.25 -5.21 2.39
CA GLY A 51 4.98 -6.37 2.90
C GLY A 51 6.48 -6.11 2.86
N LYS A 52 7.27 -6.79 3.71
CA LYS A 52 8.72 -6.55 3.80
C LYS A 52 9.41 -6.70 2.43
N ILE A 53 8.99 -7.66 1.62
CA ILE A 53 9.50 -7.85 0.25
C ILE A 53 9.26 -6.62 -0.63
N SER A 54 8.06 -6.03 -0.59
CA SER A 54 7.74 -4.85 -1.39
C SER A 54 8.45 -3.58 -0.90
N ARG A 55 8.73 -3.47 0.41
CA ARG A 55 9.46 -2.32 0.98
C ARG A 55 10.97 -2.36 0.77
N HIS A 56 11.54 -3.55 0.55
CA HIS A 56 12.98 -3.75 0.45
C HIS A 56 13.32 -4.36 -0.92
N PRO A 57 13.60 -3.54 -1.96
CA PRO A 57 13.87 -4.05 -3.31
C PRO A 57 15.02 -5.06 -3.36
N ALA A 58 16.07 -4.86 -2.58
CA ALA A 58 17.19 -5.80 -2.47
C ALA A 58 16.76 -7.18 -1.95
N LEU A 59 15.85 -7.21 -0.97
CA LEU A 59 15.25 -8.44 -0.45
C LEU A 59 14.40 -9.13 -1.50
N ALA A 60 13.60 -8.38 -2.28
CA ALA A 60 12.81 -8.95 -3.37
C ALA A 60 13.69 -9.63 -4.44
N VAL A 61 14.77 -8.97 -4.85
CA VAL A 61 15.73 -9.55 -5.80
C VAL A 61 16.35 -10.83 -5.26
N HIS A 62 16.75 -10.84 -3.98
CA HIS A 62 17.30 -12.04 -3.33
C HIS A 62 16.30 -13.20 -3.30
N VAL A 63 15.06 -12.94 -2.86
CA VAL A 63 13.98 -13.94 -2.81
C VAL A 63 13.72 -14.51 -4.22
N ILE A 64 13.60 -13.66 -5.24
CA ILE A 64 13.41 -14.09 -6.64
C ILE A 64 14.57 -14.97 -7.12
N HIS A 65 15.82 -14.61 -6.79
CA HIS A 65 16.97 -15.44 -7.14
C HIS A 65 16.88 -16.82 -6.50
N CYS A 66 16.60 -16.90 -5.20
CA CYS A 66 16.50 -18.19 -4.51
C CYS A 66 15.35 -19.05 -5.02
N LEU A 67 14.18 -18.45 -5.31
CA LEU A 67 13.05 -19.17 -5.92
C LEU A 67 13.41 -19.73 -7.29
N LYS A 68 14.14 -18.97 -8.12
CA LYS A 68 14.66 -19.46 -9.42
C LYS A 68 15.67 -20.60 -9.26
N ALA A 69 16.38 -20.66 -8.14
CA ALA A 69 17.28 -21.75 -7.79
C ALA A 69 16.56 -22.94 -7.11
N ALA A 70 15.21 -22.96 -7.11
CA ALA A 70 14.37 -23.99 -6.50
C ALA A 70 14.51 -24.13 -4.98
N TRP A 71 14.81 -23.04 -4.28
CA TRP A 71 14.79 -23.02 -2.81
C TRP A 71 13.36 -22.92 -2.28
N SER A 72 13.06 -23.65 -1.20
CA SER A 72 11.76 -23.52 -0.53
C SER A 72 11.66 -22.21 0.26
N PRO A 73 10.46 -21.65 0.46
CA PRO A 73 10.25 -20.48 1.31
C PRO A 73 10.89 -20.60 2.71
N GLU A 74 10.83 -21.79 3.32
CA GLU A 74 11.44 -22.07 4.62
C GLU A 74 12.97 -21.98 4.58
N GLN A 75 13.59 -22.48 3.49
CA GLN A 75 15.04 -22.38 3.29
C GLN A 75 15.48 -20.93 3.11
N ILE A 76 14.72 -20.12 2.37
CA ILE A 76 15.02 -18.71 2.13
C ILE A 76 14.92 -17.92 3.45
N ALA A 77 13.80 -18.05 4.16
CA ALA A 77 13.60 -17.38 5.45
C ALA A 77 14.64 -17.84 6.50
N GLY A 78 14.93 -19.14 6.53
CA GLY A 78 15.95 -19.73 7.40
C GLY A 78 17.34 -19.19 7.10
N ARG A 79 17.72 -19.07 5.82
CA ARG A 79 19.04 -18.58 5.43
C ARG A 79 19.23 -17.10 5.75
N LEU A 80 18.22 -16.26 5.51
CA LEU A 80 18.24 -14.85 5.90
C LEU A 80 18.47 -14.68 7.41
N ARG A 81 17.89 -15.57 8.22
CA ARG A 81 18.09 -15.58 9.68
C ARG A 81 19.53 -15.96 10.05
N VAL A 82 20.11 -16.96 9.39
CA VAL A 82 21.48 -17.45 9.66
C VAL A 82 22.55 -16.46 9.18
N SER A 83 22.33 -15.80 8.04
CA SER A 83 23.29 -14.85 7.46
C SER A 83 23.33 -13.50 8.19
N GLY A 84 22.50 -13.31 9.22
CA GLY A 84 22.40 -12.02 9.92
C GLY A 84 21.87 -10.90 9.05
N ALA A 85 21.05 -11.21 8.03
CA ALA A 85 20.47 -10.18 7.17
C ALA A 85 19.64 -9.20 8.02
N PRO A 86 19.67 -7.89 7.70
CA PRO A 86 18.93 -6.88 8.46
C PRO A 86 17.42 -7.15 8.42
N GLU A 87 16.93 -7.71 7.32
CA GLU A 87 15.53 -8.06 7.13
C GLU A 87 15.25 -9.52 7.50
N ARG A 88 14.28 -9.73 8.40
CA ARG A 88 13.69 -11.04 8.69
C ARG A 88 12.32 -11.15 8.05
N ILE A 89 12.03 -12.25 7.37
CA ILE A 89 10.71 -12.53 6.76
C ILE A 89 10.16 -13.88 7.22
N SER A 90 8.83 -14.00 7.26
CA SER A 90 8.16 -15.30 7.42
C SER A 90 8.15 -16.01 6.08
N HIS A 91 8.33 -17.33 6.09
CA HIS A 91 8.23 -18.14 4.87
C HIS A 91 6.81 -18.11 4.28
N GLU A 92 5.78 -17.94 5.10
CA GLU A 92 4.38 -17.75 4.66
C GLU A 92 4.16 -16.47 3.84
N THR A 93 5.14 -15.55 3.82
CA THR A 93 5.05 -14.26 3.13
C THR A 93 5.95 -14.16 1.90
N ILE A 94 6.58 -15.27 1.51
CA ILE A 94 7.40 -15.45 0.31
C ILE A 94 6.54 -16.08 -0.78
#